data_AF-A6GBZ9-F1
#
_entry.id   AF-A6GBZ9-F1
#
_cell.length_a   1.000
_cell.length_b   1.000
_cell.length_c   1.000
_cell.angle_alpha   90.00
_cell.angle_beta   90.00
_cell.angle_gamma   90.00
#
_symmetry.space_group_name_H-M   'P 1'
#
loop_
_entity.id
_entity.type
_entity.pdbx_description
1 polymer ?
#
loop_
_entity_poly.entity_id
_entity_poly.type
_entity_poly.pdbx_seq_one_letter_code
_entity_poly.pdbx_strand_id
1 'polypeptide(L)'
;MRARSARLSPVLGLLFLGGLGLAPLTGCDFFQELESVDEGADDGGTDEGTDGGDDEAEDEAGDDGGPCSLLDEHCSDQDTLEHCNPESGVLETISCLEQCGSQLMNFTCTPTETFQHACWCVTPGTIKLLSCSQLETCIGECGDPNSACAANCFTDTTPVTTRLLGELYSCADRACDPLCAEDPAQCGVCLIAARAGVYGDCSLERTVCDDDDTDEPSWP
;
A
#
# COMPACT_ATOMS: atom_id res chain seq x y z
N MET A 1 -35.62 -0.19 62.36
CA MET A 1 -35.39 -1.66 62.36
C MET A 1 -34.20 -1.95 61.46
N ARG A 2 -33.21 -2.67 62.03
CA ARG A 2 -32.08 -3.43 61.47
C ARG A 2 -31.48 -3.08 60.09
N ALA A 3 -30.22 -2.69 60.17
CA ALA A 3 -29.19 -2.63 59.13
C ALA A 3 -28.82 -3.99 58.50
N ARG A 4 -28.16 -3.95 57.33
CA ARG A 4 -26.95 -4.73 57.03
C ARG A 4 -26.18 -4.17 55.83
N SER A 5 -24.98 -3.68 56.12
CA SER A 5 -23.85 -3.55 55.19
C SER A 5 -23.20 -4.91 54.92
N ALA A 6 -22.61 -5.08 53.73
CA ALA A 6 -21.45 -5.93 53.45
C ALA A 6 -20.78 -5.34 52.19
N ARG A 7 -19.66 -4.61 52.28
CA ARG A 7 -18.25 -4.97 52.53
C ARG A 7 -17.57 -5.73 51.39
N LEU A 8 -16.54 -5.05 50.87
CA LEU A 8 -15.40 -5.49 50.06
C LEU A 8 -14.86 -6.89 50.38
N SER A 9 -14.40 -7.59 49.35
CA SER A 9 -12.99 -8.03 49.30
C SER A 9 -12.52 -8.32 47.87
N PRO A 10 -11.29 -7.88 47.52
CA PRO A 10 -10.52 -8.34 46.35
C PRO A 10 -9.74 -9.60 46.72
N VAL A 11 -9.55 -10.52 45.77
CA VAL A 11 -8.57 -11.60 45.92
C VAL A 11 -7.38 -11.31 45.02
N LEU A 12 -6.31 -10.92 45.70
CA LEU A 12 -4.93 -10.81 45.28
C LEU A 12 -4.31 -12.22 45.25
N GLY A 13 -3.55 -12.55 44.21
CA GLY A 13 -2.67 -13.72 44.14
C GLY A 13 -1.69 -13.58 42.97
N LEU A 14 -0.59 -12.82 43.17
CA LEU A 14 0.80 -13.31 43.26
C LEU A 14 1.27 -14.11 42.03
N LEU A 15 2.05 -13.48 41.13
CA LEU A 15 3.53 -13.45 41.12
C LEU A 15 4.16 -14.79 40.70
N PHE A 16 4.49 -14.87 39.40
CA PHE A 16 5.70 -15.55 38.95
C PHE A 16 6.63 -14.51 38.32
N LEU A 17 7.74 -14.24 39.02
CA LEU A 17 8.96 -13.71 38.42
C LEU A 17 9.53 -14.78 37.48
N GLY A 18 10.00 -14.38 36.31
CA GLY A 18 10.94 -15.19 35.54
C GLY A 18 11.15 -14.72 34.11
N GLY A 19 12.26 -14.01 33.88
CA GLY A 19 12.96 -14.04 32.59
C GLY A 19 12.94 -12.76 31.76
N LEU A 20 13.79 -11.80 32.12
CA LEU A 20 14.47 -10.98 31.13
C LEU A 20 15.29 -11.91 30.21
N GLY A 21 14.97 -11.89 28.93
CA GLY A 21 15.74 -12.51 27.86
C GLY A 21 15.91 -11.54 26.71
N LEU A 22 16.72 -10.49 26.93
CA LEU A 22 17.42 -9.81 25.84
C LEU A 22 18.53 -10.75 25.36
N ALA A 23 18.42 -11.22 24.14
CA ALA A 23 19.49 -11.91 23.42
C ALA A 23 19.33 -11.64 21.90
N PRO A 24 20.43 -11.60 21.15
CA PRO A 24 20.71 -10.56 20.17
C PRO A 24 20.35 -10.94 18.73
N LEU A 25 20.24 -9.90 17.90
CA LEU A 25 20.41 -9.93 16.45
C LEU A 25 21.60 -10.82 16.08
N THR A 26 21.33 -11.96 15.46
CA THR A 26 22.33 -12.77 14.77
C THR A 26 21.84 -13.03 13.35
N GLY A 27 22.54 -12.42 12.39
CA GLY A 27 22.73 -12.97 11.06
C GLY A 27 21.71 -12.58 10.02
N CYS A 28 21.90 -11.41 9.42
CA CYS A 28 21.55 -11.18 8.02
C CYS A 28 22.38 -12.15 7.16
N ASP A 29 21.79 -13.25 6.71
CA ASP A 29 22.37 -14.17 5.71
C ASP A 29 21.53 -14.13 4.41
N PHE A 30 21.26 -12.91 3.93
CA PHE A 30 20.65 -12.67 2.61
C PHE A 30 21.54 -11.78 1.71
N PHE A 31 22.85 -11.76 2.00
CA PHE A 31 23.85 -11.33 1.02
C PHE A 31 24.66 -12.58 0.68
N GLN A 32 24.09 -13.40 -0.20
CA GLN A 32 24.89 -14.38 -0.93
C GLN A 32 25.83 -13.56 -1.82
N GLU A 33 27.10 -13.57 -1.43
CA GLU A 33 28.19 -12.89 -2.11
C GLU A 33 28.10 -13.10 -3.62
N LEU A 34 28.06 -12.01 -4.36
CA LEU A 34 28.59 -11.97 -5.72
C LEU A 34 30.08 -12.31 -5.61
N GLU A 35 30.42 -13.60 -5.61
CA GLU A 35 31.77 -14.08 -5.90
C GLU A 35 32.08 -13.77 -7.37
N SER A 36 32.36 -12.51 -7.65
CA SER A 36 33.09 -12.11 -8.84
C SER A 36 34.58 -12.08 -8.49
N VAL A 37 35.25 -13.23 -8.55
CA VAL A 37 36.70 -13.26 -8.79
C VAL A 37 37.08 -14.50 -9.61
N ASP A 38 37.17 -14.25 -10.92
CA ASP A 38 38.17 -14.72 -11.87
C ASP A 38 39.22 -15.75 -11.36
N GLU A 39 39.10 -17.00 -11.82
CA GLU A 39 40.24 -17.90 -11.99
C GLU A 39 40.06 -18.71 -13.28
N GLY A 40 40.71 -18.26 -14.36
CA GLY A 40 40.69 -18.95 -15.65
C GLY A 40 41.71 -18.40 -16.64
N ALA A 41 42.97 -18.26 -16.22
CA ALA A 41 44.06 -17.91 -17.12
C ALA A 41 44.52 -19.11 -17.97
N ASP A 42 44.71 -18.81 -19.25
CA ASP A 42 45.61 -19.41 -20.26
C ASP A 42 45.37 -20.87 -20.73
N ASP A 43 44.86 -21.00 -21.96
CA ASP A 43 45.56 -21.76 -22.99
C ASP A 43 45.49 -21.02 -24.33
N GLY A 44 46.65 -20.93 -24.99
CA GLY A 44 46.94 -20.02 -26.09
C GLY A 44 46.47 -20.50 -27.47
N GLY A 45 46.29 -19.54 -28.36
CA GLY A 45 46.09 -19.78 -29.79
C GLY A 45 46.02 -18.49 -30.59
N THR A 46 47.16 -18.06 -31.11
CA THR A 46 47.31 -16.98 -32.09
C THR A 46 46.69 -17.36 -33.43
N ASP A 47 45.86 -16.51 -34.04
CA ASP A 47 45.89 -16.30 -35.49
C ASP A 47 45.34 -14.93 -35.90
N GLU A 48 45.93 -14.41 -36.97
CA GLU A 48 45.86 -13.05 -37.48
C GLU A 48 44.57 -12.76 -38.28
N GLY A 49 44.05 -11.53 -38.14
CA GLY A 49 43.45 -10.78 -39.24
C GLY A 49 41.93 -10.87 -39.42
N THR A 50 41.23 -9.77 -39.17
CA THR A 50 40.48 -9.00 -40.20
C THR A 50 39.89 -7.74 -39.57
N ASP A 51 40.21 -6.62 -40.19
CA ASP A 51 39.69 -5.27 -39.98
C ASP A 51 38.27 -5.17 -40.55
N GLY A 52 37.31 -4.62 -39.81
CA GLY A 52 36.03 -4.18 -40.38
C GLY A 52 34.81 -4.29 -39.47
N GLY A 53 34.34 -3.14 -38.99
CA GLY A 53 32.92 -2.89 -38.74
C GLY A 53 32.54 -2.70 -37.29
N ASP A 54 32.58 -1.45 -36.84
CA ASP A 54 31.68 -0.93 -35.80
C ASP A 54 30.23 -1.30 -36.13
N ASP A 55 29.59 -2.01 -35.22
CA ASP A 55 28.28 -1.72 -34.65
C ASP A 55 27.85 -3.00 -33.93
N GLU A 56 28.23 -3.09 -32.65
CA GLU A 56 27.65 -4.04 -31.72
C GLU A 56 26.16 -3.70 -31.61
N ALA A 57 25.35 -4.44 -32.36
CA ALA A 57 23.96 -4.60 -32.01
C ALA A 57 23.95 -5.40 -30.71
N GLU A 58 23.89 -4.68 -29.59
CA GLU A 58 23.48 -5.26 -28.33
C GLU A 58 22.14 -5.95 -28.56
N ASP A 59 22.15 -7.27 -28.50
CA ASP A 59 20.99 -8.10 -28.34
C ASP A 59 20.34 -7.70 -27.00
N GLU A 60 19.49 -6.67 -27.04
CA GLU A 60 18.57 -6.31 -25.97
C GLU A 60 17.60 -7.48 -25.78
N ALA A 61 17.91 -8.32 -24.80
CA ALA A 61 17.03 -9.35 -24.33
C ALA A 61 15.78 -8.71 -23.70
N GLY A 62 14.65 -8.81 -24.40
CA GLY A 62 13.32 -8.88 -23.80
C GLY A 62 12.50 -7.60 -23.76
N ASP A 63 11.98 -7.15 -24.91
CA ASP A 63 10.60 -6.63 -24.92
C ASP A 63 9.70 -7.78 -25.36
N ASP A 64 9.07 -8.45 -24.41
CA ASP A 64 8.05 -9.48 -24.63
C ASP A 64 6.75 -8.82 -25.14
N GLY A 65 6.86 -7.92 -26.13
CA GLY A 65 5.89 -6.92 -26.62
C GLY A 65 4.63 -7.50 -27.27
N GLY A 66 3.93 -8.36 -26.54
CA GLY A 66 2.53 -8.69 -26.75
C GLY A 66 1.63 -7.54 -26.28
N PRO A 67 0.32 -7.61 -26.60
CA PRO A 67 -0.63 -6.68 -26.01
C PRO A 67 -0.56 -6.77 -24.49
N CYS A 68 -0.67 -5.62 -23.81
CA CYS A 68 -0.80 -5.60 -22.37
C CYS A 68 -1.99 -6.48 -21.92
N SER A 69 -2.01 -6.80 -20.65
CA SER A 69 -3.03 -7.58 -19.98
C SER A 69 -3.52 -6.87 -18.72
N LEU A 70 -4.56 -7.42 -18.09
CA LEU A 70 -5.04 -6.92 -16.79
C LEU A 70 -3.99 -7.03 -15.68
N LEU A 71 -2.97 -7.88 -15.83
CA LEU A 71 -1.88 -8.01 -14.88
C LEU A 71 -0.86 -6.88 -14.99
N ASP A 72 -0.88 -6.14 -16.10
CA ASP A 72 -0.02 -4.98 -16.32
C ASP A 72 -0.67 -3.68 -15.81
N GLU A 73 -1.97 -3.73 -15.45
CA GLU A 73 -2.67 -2.60 -14.84
C GLU A 73 -2.18 -2.36 -13.43
N HIS A 74 -1.89 -1.10 -13.11
CA HIS A 74 -1.47 -0.72 -11.77
C HIS A 74 -1.76 0.75 -11.49
N CYS A 75 -1.72 1.11 -10.21
CA CYS A 75 -1.76 2.50 -9.77
C CYS A 75 -0.33 3.00 -9.52
N SER A 76 0.19 3.87 -10.40
CA SER A 76 1.53 4.47 -10.25
C SER A 76 1.64 5.32 -8.98
N ASP A 77 0.58 6.07 -8.70
CA ASP A 77 0.39 6.87 -7.49
C ASP A 77 -1.10 7.00 -7.17
N GLN A 78 -1.45 7.83 -6.19
CA GLN A 78 -2.82 8.06 -5.76
C GLN A 78 -3.73 8.56 -6.89
N ASP A 79 -3.19 9.26 -7.89
CA ASP A 79 -3.92 9.97 -8.95
C ASP A 79 -3.75 9.40 -10.35
N THR A 80 -2.92 8.37 -10.51
CA THR A 80 -2.48 7.89 -11.81
C THR A 80 -2.75 6.40 -11.95
N LEU A 81 -3.60 6.06 -12.90
CA LEU A 81 -3.93 4.69 -13.29
C LEU A 81 -3.22 4.35 -14.60
N GLU A 82 -2.42 3.30 -14.61
CA GLU A 82 -1.97 2.65 -15.84
C GLU A 82 -2.97 1.54 -16.20
N HIS A 83 -3.74 1.75 -17.26
CA HIS A 83 -4.82 0.87 -17.69
C HIS A 83 -4.48 0.20 -19.01
N CYS A 84 -4.72 -1.11 -19.11
CA CYS A 84 -4.54 -1.81 -20.36
C CYS A 84 -5.79 -1.68 -21.23
N ASN A 85 -5.70 -0.91 -22.32
CA ASN A 85 -6.84 -0.76 -23.23
C ASN A 85 -7.10 -2.09 -23.98
N PRO A 86 -8.28 -2.71 -23.80
CA PRO A 86 -8.57 -4.03 -24.36
C PRO A 86 -8.75 -4.05 -25.89
N GLU A 87 -8.95 -2.89 -26.52
CA GLU A 87 -9.10 -2.77 -27.97
C GLU A 87 -7.75 -2.58 -28.67
N SER A 88 -6.88 -1.75 -28.11
CA SER A 88 -5.57 -1.44 -28.70
C SER A 88 -4.45 -2.37 -28.22
N GLY A 89 -4.62 -3.00 -27.05
CA GLY A 89 -3.57 -3.77 -26.39
C GLY A 89 -2.42 -2.90 -25.88
N VAL A 90 -2.65 -1.61 -25.67
CA VAL A 90 -1.66 -0.62 -25.24
C VAL A 90 -1.97 -0.15 -23.82
N LEU A 91 -0.92 0.00 -23.01
CA LEU A 91 -1.02 0.59 -21.67
C LEU A 91 -1.22 2.11 -21.80
N GLU A 92 -2.30 2.61 -21.21
CA GLU A 92 -2.70 4.01 -21.22
C GLU A 92 -2.62 4.60 -19.81
N THR A 93 -2.03 5.78 -19.70
CA THR A 93 -1.98 6.54 -18.45
C THR A 93 -3.22 7.42 -18.32
N ILE A 94 -4.00 7.20 -17.26
CA ILE A 94 -5.26 7.90 -16.97
C ILE A 94 -5.09 8.75 -15.70
N SER A 95 -5.46 10.03 -15.80
CA SER A 95 -5.57 10.91 -14.63
C SER A 95 -6.89 10.65 -13.89
N CYS A 96 -6.80 10.15 -12.66
CA CYS A 96 -7.97 9.92 -11.82
C CYS A 96 -8.73 11.20 -11.49
N LEU A 97 -8.02 12.33 -11.40
CA LEU A 97 -8.65 13.63 -11.22
C LEU A 97 -9.58 13.97 -12.39
N GLU A 98 -9.13 13.74 -13.62
CA GLU A 98 -9.94 13.97 -14.82
C GLU A 98 -11.09 12.96 -14.92
N GLN A 99 -10.83 11.69 -14.56
CA GLN A 99 -11.82 10.62 -14.60
C GLN A 99 -12.98 10.83 -13.61
N CYS A 100 -12.70 11.33 -12.41
CA CYS A 100 -13.74 11.67 -11.43
C CYS A 100 -14.60 12.88 -11.87
N GLY A 101 -14.10 13.69 -12.80
CA GLY A 101 -14.77 14.88 -13.29
C GLY A 101 -14.80 16.03 -12.29
N SER A 102 -15.61 17.06 -12.57
CA SER A 102 -15.59 18.31 -11.78
C SER A 102 -16.43 18.28 -10.50
N GLN A 103 -17.23 17.23 -10.30
CA GLN A 103 -18.17 17.14 -9.18
C GLN A 103 -17.69 16.21 -8.06
N LEU A 104 -16.77 15.31 -8.37
CA LEU A 104 -16.22 14.35 -7.44
C LEU A 104 -14.71 14.56 -7.34
N MET A 105 -14.16 14.11 -6.23
CA MET A 105 -12.74 14.14 -5.96
C MET A 105 -12.17 12.72 -6.03
N ASN A 106 -10.99 12.57 -6.60
CA ASN A 106 -10.26 11.31 -6.50
C ASN A 106 -9.78 11.10 -5.06
N PHE A 107 -10.26 10.02 -4.43
CA PHE A 107 -9.77 9.54 -3.15
C PHE A 107 -8.44 8.81 -3.35
N THR A 108 -8.41 7.77 -4.17
CA THR A 108 -7.19 7.06 -4.59
C THR A 108 -7.48 6.19 -5.80
N CYS A 109 -6.45 5.87 -6.57
CA CYS A 109 -6.43 4.68 -7.41
C CYS A 109 -6.28 3.44 -6.52
N THR A 110 -7.09 2.40 -6.76
CA THR A 110 -7.09 1.14 -5.99
C THR A 110 -7.48 -0.04 -6.89
N PRO A 111 -7.02 -1.27 -6.62
CA PRO A 111 -7.58 -2.46 -7.24
C PRO A 111 -9.05 -2.67 -6.83
N THR A 112 -9.83 -3.22 -7.76
CA THR A 112 -11.20 -3.70 -7.55
C THR A 112 -11.20 -5.14 -7.07
N GLU A 113 -12.37 -5.68 -6.71
CA GLU A 113 -12.54 -7.08 -6.31
C GLU A 113 -12.07 -8.09 -7.37
N THR A 114 -11.97 -7.66 -8.63
CA THR A 114 -11.51 -8.47 -9.76
C THR A 114 -10.07 -8.16 -10.18
N PHE A 115 -9.27 -7.50 -9.33
CA PHE A 115 -7.90 -7.05 -9.60
C PHE A 115 -7.75 -5.98 -10.69
N GLN A 116 -8.84 -5.46 -11.25
CA GLN A 116 -8.78 -4.32 -12.17
C GLN A 116 -8.52 -3.05 -11.37
N HIS A 117 -7.61 -2.21 -11.79
CA HIS A 117 -7.36 -0.94 -11.11
C HIS A 117 -8.34 0.14 -11.56
N ALA A 118 -8.82 0.95 -10.63
CA ALA A 118 -9.77 2.01 -10.91
C ALA A 118 -9.58 3.22 -9.99
N CYS A 119 -9.99 4.39 -10.49
CA CYS A 119 -10.02 5.62 -9.72
C CYS A 119 -11.26 5.64 -8.82
N TRP A 120 -11.05 5.72 -7.50
CA TRP A 120 -12.13 5.79 -6.53
C TRP A 120 -12.53 7.25 -6.29
N CYS A 121 -13.70 7.62 -6.78
CA CYS A 121 -14.22 8.99 -6.70
C CYS A 121 -15.19 9.15 -5.52
N VAL A 122 -15.02 10.22 -4.73
CA VAL A 122 -15.81 10.49 -3.51
C VAL A 122 -16.25 11.96 -3.44
N THR A 123 -17.21 12.23 -2.55
CA THR A 123 -17.69 13.58 -2.24
C THR A 123 -17.30 13.95 -0.81
N PRO A 124 -16.18 14.64 -0.58
CA PRO A 124 -15.83 15.11 0.75
C PRO A 124 -16.79 16.21 1.21
N GLY A 125 -16.97 16.32 2.52
CA GLY A 125 -17.65 17.44 3.15
C GLY A 125 -16.81 18.71 3.22
N THR A 126 -17.35 19.69 3.96
CA THR A 126 -16.67 20.97 4.23
C THR A 126 -16.28 21.14 5.70
N ILE A 127 -16.66 20.19 6.56
CA ILE A 127 -16.41 20.21 8.00
C ILE A 127 -15.74 18.90 8.37
N LYS A 128 -14.63 18.97 9.10
CA LYS A 128 -13.91 17.77 9.54
C LYS A 128 -14.49 17.24 10.86
N LEU A 129 -15.47 16.34 10.76
CA LEU A 129 -16.02 15.62 11.91
C LEU A 129 -15.26 14.32 12.19
N LEU A 130 -14.64 13.73 11.15
CA LEU A 130 -13.79 12.57 11.26
C LEU A 130 -12.33 12.95 10.93
N SER A 131 -11.42 12.56 11.83
CA SER A 131 -9.98 12.45 11.55
C SER A 131 -9.71 11.40 10.47
N CYS A 132 -8.51 11.41 9.88
CA CYS A 132 -8.10 10.41 8.91
C CYS A 132 -8.23 8.96 9.45
N SER A 133 -7.81 8.69 10.69
CA SER A 133 -7.96 7.37 11.32
C SER A 133 -9.42 6.97 11.59
N GLN A 134 -10.28 7.94 11.95
CA GLN A 134 -11.72 7.71 12.11
C GLN A 134 -12.43 7.48 10.77
N LEU A 135 -12.02 8.17 9.71
CA LEU A 135 -12.51 7.96 8.35
C LEU A 135 -12.17 6.54 7.87
N GLU A 136 -10.93 6.08 8.09
CA GLU A 136 -10.52 4.72 7.78
C GLU A 136 -11.40 3.68 8.50
N THR A 137 -11.63 3.90 9.79
CA THR A 137 -12.49 3.02 10.60
C THR A 137 -13.93 3.00 10.05
N CYS A 138 -14.48 4.17 9.73
CA CYS A 138 -15.83 4.31 9.18
C CYS A 138 -15.98 3.53 7.86
N ILE A 139 -15.03 3.68 6.93
CA ILE A 139 -15.03 2.95 5.65
C ILE A 139 -14.95 1.44 5.91
N GLY A 140 -14.07 1.01 6.81
CA GLY A 140 -13.90 -0.40 7.17
C GLY A 140 -15.17 -1.03 7.77
N GLU A 141 -15.93 -0.29 8.58
CA GLU A 141 -17.20 -0.74 9.16
C GLU A 141 -18.31 -0.89 8.12
N CYS A 142 -18.27 -0.13 7.03
CA CYS A 142 -19.25 -0.22 5.96
C CYS A 142 -19.12 -1.51 5.12
N GLY A 143 -17.93 -2.10 5.06
CA GLY A 143 -17.63 -3.35 4.35
C GLY A 143 -17.64 -3.27 2.81
N ASP A 144 -18.49 -2.42 2.23
CA ASP A 144 -18.55 -2.11 0.81
C ASP A 144 -18.15 -0.63 0.57
N PRO A 145 -17.03 -0.38 -0.15
CA PRO A 145 -16.54 0.97 -0.44
C PRO A 145 -17.45 1.80 -1.35
N ASN A 146 -18.33 1.15 -2.12
CA ASN A 146 -19.29 1.80 -3.02
C ASN A 146 -20.67 2.00 -2.37
N SER A 147 -20.82 1.59 -1.11
CA SER A 147 -22.09 1.71 -0.39
C SER A 147 -22.41 3.15 -0.01
N ALA A 148 -23.71 3.42 0.21
CA ALA A 148 -24.14 4.69 0.79
C ALA A 148 -23.55 4.94 2.20
N CYS A 149 -23.15 3.88 2.91
CA CYS A 149 -22.46 3.98 4.19
C CYS A 149 -21.07 4.60 4.00
N ALA A 150 -20.26 4.04 3.09
CA ALA A 150 -18.92 4.55 2.81
C ALA A 150 -18.98 5.98 2.27
N ALA A 151 -19.96 6.29 1.41
CA ALA A 151 -20.19 7.65 0.92
C ALA A 151 -20.43 8.66 2.06
N ASN A 152 -21.19 8.30 3.09
CA ASN A 152 -21.44 9.17 4.24
C ASN A 152 -20.18 9.44 5.06
N CYS A 153 -19.27 8.47 5.19
CA CYS A 153 -17.99 8.66 5.87
C CYS A 153 -17.19 9.83 5.25
N PHE A 154 -17.17 9.93 3.92
CA PHE A 154 -16.49 11.03 3.23
C PHE A 154 -17.18 12.38 3.43
N THR A 155 -18.51 12.41 3.56
CA THR A 155 -19.25 13.67 3.79
C THR A 155 -18.98 14.29 5.17
N ASP A 156 -18.48 13.50 6.12
CA ASP A 156 -18.12 13.93 7.46
C ASP A 156 -16.63 14.32 7.58
N THR A 157 -15.94 14.47 6.45
CA THR A 157 -14.53 14.89 6.42
C THR A 157 -14.27 15.99 5.38
N THR A 158 -13.01 16.39 5.21
CA THR A 158 -12.58 17.42 4.25
C THR A 158 -11.79 16.83 3.10
N PRO A 159 -11.60 17.58 1.99
CA PRO A 159 -10.70 17.17 0.91
C PRO A 159 -9.29 16.84 1.41
N VAL A 160 -8.75 17.60 2.37
CA VAL A 160 -7.39 17.38 2.88
C VAL A 160 -7.29 16.03 3.59
N THR A 161 -8.16 15.76 4.56
CA THR A 161 -8.19 14.49 5.28
C THR A 161 -8.46 13.30 4.35
N THR A 162 -9.34 13.48 3.37
CA THR A 162 -9.60 12.47 2.32
C THR A 162 -8.32 12.13 1.56
N ARG A 163 -7.49 13.13 1.22
CA ARG A 163 -6.22 12.90 0.52
C ARG A 163 -5.19 12.20 1.38
N LEU A 164 -5.05 12.60 2.65
CA LEU A 164 -4.12 11.94 3.57
C LEU A 164 -4.43 10.45 3.69
N LEU A 165 -5.71 10.10 3.82
CA LEU A 165 -6.11 8.69 3.86
C LEU A 165 -5.86 7.99 2.52
N GLY A 166 -6.12 8.67 1.41
CA GLY A 166 -5.90 8.11 0.07
C GLY A 166 -4.41 7.87 -0.23
N GLU A 167 -3.51 8.70 0.28
CA GLU A 167 -2.05 8.47 0.18
C GLU A 167 -1.65 7.21 0.93
N LEU A 168 -2.21 6.98 2.12
CA LEU A 168 -1.98 5.75 2.90
C LEU A 168 -2.49 4.50 2.17
N TYR A 169 -3.67 4.57 1.56
CA TYR A 169 -4.23 3.46 0.77
C TYR A 169 -3.37 3.19 -0.47
N SER A 170 -3.02 4.23 -1.23
CA SER A 170 -2.13 4.11 -2.39
C SER A 170 -0.75 3.53 -2.04
N CYS A 171 -0.19 3.91 -0.89
CA CYS A 171 1.05 3.31 -0.41
C CYS A 171 0.86 1.81 -0.11
N ALA A 172 -0.20 1.46 0.62
CA ALA A 172 -0.48 0.08 0.98
C ALA A 172 -0.72 -0.81 -0.24
N ASP A 173 -1.47 -0.32 -1.23
CA ASP A 173 -1.73 -1.04 -2.47
C ASP A 173 -0.41 -1.31 -3.22
N ARG A 174 0.41 -0.28 -3.46
CA ARG A 174 1.70 -0.45 -4.16
C ARG A 174 2.67 -1.37 -3.42
N ALA A 175 2.70 -1.31 -2.09
CA ALA A 175 3.53 -2.19 -1.29
C ALA A 175 3.09 -3.65 -1.41
N CYS A 176 1.79 -3.89 -1.46
CA CYS A 176 1.19 -5.22 -1.45
C CYS A 176 0.95 -5.79 -2.84
N ASP A 177 1.07 -5.00 -3.91
CA ASP A 177 0.77 -5.38 -5.29
C ASP A 177 1.44 -6.71 -5.71
N PRO A 178 2.76 -6.93 -5.50
CA PRO A 178 3.40 -8.20 -5.85
C PRO A 178 2.79 -9.39 -5.09
N LEU A 179 2.52 -9.22 -3.79
CA LEU A 179 1.93 -10.26 -2.96
C LEU A 179 0.47 -10.53 -3.34
N CYS A 180 -0.29 -9.49 -3.70
CA CYS A 180 -1.66 -9.61 -4.14
C CYS A 180 -1.77 -10.35 -5.48
N ALA A 181 -0.80 -10.17 -6.38
CA ALA A 181 -0.70 -10.92 -7.63
C ALA A 181 -0.32 -12.40 -7.40
N GLU A 182 0.62 -12.68 -6.50
CA GLU A 182 1.13 -14.04 -6.25
C GLU A 182 0.23 -14.87 -5.33
N ASP A 183 -0.28 -14.28 -4.24
CA ASP A 183 -1.13 -14.92 -3.23
C ASP A 183 -2.33 -14.03 -2.85
N PRO A 184 -3.40 -14.04 -3.66
CA PRO A 184 -4.66 -13.33 -3.39
C PRO A 184 -5.24 -13.55 -1.99
N ALA A 185 -5.00 -14.72 -1.38
CA ALA A 185 -5.55 -15.02 -0.06
C ALA A 185 -4.85 -14.23 1.06
N GLN A 186 -3.61 -13.79 0.85
CA GLN A 186 -2.86 -12.98 1.80
C GLN A 186 -2.96 -11.47 1.53
N CYS A 187 -3.46 -11.07 0.35
CA CYS A 187 -3.57 -9.66 -0.06
C CYS A 187 -4.24 -8.78 1.01
N GLY A 188 -5.41 -9.18 1.51
CA GLY A 188 -6.13 -8.40 2.53
C GLY A 188 -5.34 -8.23 3.84
N VAL A 189 -4.57 -9.24 4.25
CA VAL A 189 -3.70 -9.15 5.44
C VAL A 189 -2.55 -8.20 5.19
N CYS A 190 -1.94 -8.25 4.00
CA CYS A 190 -0.90 -7.32 3.59
C CYS A 190 -1.40 -5.88 3.61
N LEU A 191 -2.56 -5.60 3.00
CA LEU A 191 -3.14 -4.25 2.94
C LEU A 191 -3.44 -3.68 4.33
N ILE A 192 -3.89 -4.52 5.27
CA ILE A 192 -4.09 -4.10 6.67
C ILE A 192 -2.74 -3.79 7.34
N ALA A 193 -1.74 -4.65 7.13
CA ALA A 193 -0.40 -4.47 7.70
C ALA A 193 0.29 -3.21 7.14
N ALA A 194 0.20 -2.97 5.84
CA ALA A 194 0.78 -1.80 5.19
C ALA A 194 0.09 -0.51 5.64
N ARG A 195 -1.25 -0.47 5.71
CA ARG A 195 -1.99 0.67 6.26
C ARG A 195 -1.71 0.92 7.75
N ALA A 196 -1.32 -0.11 8.50
CA ALA A 196 -0.86 0.04 9.87
C ALA A 196 0.61 0.53 9.97
N GLY A 197 1.29 0.74 8.85
CA GLY A 197 2.69 1.16 8.78
C GLY A 197 3.69 0.06 9.18
N VAL A 198 3.27 -1.21 9.21
CA VAL A 198 4.13 -2.34 9.61
C VAL A 198 4.68 -3.14 8.42
N TYR A 199 4.31 -2.76 7.20
CA TYR A 199 4.77 -3.36 5.95
C TYR A 199 4.91 -2.28 4.87
N GLY A 200 5.78 -2.47 3.88
CA GLY A 200 5.78 -1.65 2.66
C GLY A 200 6.27 -0.21 2.80
N ASP A 201 6.98 0.12 3.88
CA ASP A 201 7.49 1.47 4.17
C ASP A 201 6.43 2.59 4.33
N CYS A 202 5.14 2.25 4.43
CA CYS A 202 4.02 3.21 4.59
C CYS A 202 3.90 3.85 6.00
N SER A 203 4.96 3.80 6.79
CA SER A 203 4.97 4.28 8.18
C SER A 203 4.83 5.80 8.31
N LEU A 204 5.33 6.55 7.31
CA LEU A 204 5.23 8.00 7.28
C LEU A 204 3.77 8.43 7.04
N GLU A 205 3.14 7.87 6.02
CA GLU A 205 1.74 8.12 5.65
C GLU A 205 0.81 7.74 6.79
N ARG A 206 1.07 6.62 7.47
CA ARG A 206 0.35 6.22 8.68
C ARG A 206 0.45 7.29 9.77
N THR A 207 1.67 7.73 10.06
CA THR A 207 1.92 8.75 11.09
C THR A 207 1.20 10.06 10.76
N VAL A 208 1.26 10.51 9.51
CA VAL A 208 0.56 11.72 9.04
C VAL A 208 -0.97 11.57 9.18
N CYS A 209 -1.51 10.38 8.89
CA CYS A 209 -2.93 10.09 9.10
C CYS A 209 -3.32 10.05 10.58
N ASP A 210 -2.44 9.54 11.45
CA ASP A 210 -2.68 9.50 12.90
C ASP A 210 -2.66 10.89 13.55
N ASP A 211 -1.84 11.80 13.03
CA ASP A 211 -1.73 13.18 13.52
C ASP A 211 -2.86 14.11 13.01
N ASP A 212 -3.77 13.60 12.17
CA ASP A 212 -4.84 14.37 11.53
C ASP A 212 -6.08 14.56 12.44
N ASP A 213 -6.06 15.51 13.37
CA ASP A 213 -7.15 15.73 14.36
C ASP A 213 -8.43 16.41 13.82
N THR A 214 -9.60 16.08 14.40
CA THR A 214 -10.91 16.70 14.05
C THR A 214 -10.94 18.22 14.28
N ASP A 215 -11.79 18.93 13.53
CA ASP A 215 -11.99 20.38 13.71
C ASP A 215 -12.90 20.73 14.91
N GLU A 216 -13.47 19.74 15.60
CA GLU A 216 -14.31 19.99 16.77
C GLU A 216 -13.47 20.58 17.92
N PRO A 217 -13.89 21.73 18.49
CA PRO A 217 -13.22 22.26 19.67
C PRO A 217 -13.40 21.27 20.82
N SER A 218 -12.29 20.79 21.39
CA SER A 218 -12.29 19.99 22.61
C SER A 218 -12.98 20.80 23.72
N TRP A 219 -14.16 20.38 24.16
CA TRP A 219 -14.87 21.05 25.25
C TRP A 219 -14.08 20.91 26.57
N PRO A 220 -13.93 21.98 27.36
CA PRO A 220 -13.16 22.00 28.61
C PRO A 220 -13.82 21.26 29.77
#